data_AF-A0A958WN27-F1
#
_entry.id   AF-A0A958WN27-F1
#
_cell.length_a   1.000
_cell.length_b   1.000
_cell.length_c   1.000
_cell.angle_alpha   90.00
_cell.angle_beta   90.00
_cell.angle_gamma   90.00
#
_symmetry.space_group_name_H-M   'P 1'
#
loop_
_entity.id
_entity.type
_entity.pdbx_description
1 polymer ?
#
loop_
_entity_poly.entity_id
_entity_poly.type
_entity_poly.pdbx_seq_one_letter_code
_entity_poly.pdbx_strand_id
1 'polypeptide(L)'
;MNKIILLSSALLMVLSSQAQTNVYTLSEIVQLARSKSPAWLSAETRKENQYWQYKTFRSDYSPQLVLSGMLPSFNKSVTAVTQPDGNVLYREVNNNTIEMQLGLSQVIGLTGGEVSVFTNLSR
;
A
#
# COMPACT_ATOMS: atom_id res chain seq x y z
N MET A 1 -3.92 -44.37 32.48
CA MET A 1 -4.16 -43.28 33.45
C MET A 1 -4.36 -41.92 32.76
N ASN A 2 -3.48 -41.49 31.86
CA ASN A 2 -3.53 -40.15 31.23
C ASN A 2 -4.80 -39.87 30.39
N LYS A 3 -5.38 -40.90 29.75
CA LYS A 3 -6.64 -40.76 28.97
C LYS A 3 -7.85 -40.43 29.85
N ILE A 4 -7.89 -40.92 31.09
CA ILE A 4 -8.99 -40.69 32.04
C ILE A 4 -8.91 -39.26 32.59
N ILE A 5 -7.70 -38.74 32.81
CA ILE A 5 -7.46 -37.36 33.27
C ILE A 5 -7.86 -36.35 32.18
N LEU A 6 -7.58 -36.64 30.91
CA LEU A 6 -8.02 -35.81 29.78
C LEU A 6 -9.54 -35.79 29.63
N LEU A 7 -10.20 -36.93 29.81
CA LEU A 7 -11.67 -37.01 29.76
C LEU A 7 -12.33 -36.27 30.94
N SER A 8 -11.77 -36.36 32.16
CA SER A 8 -12.32 -35.65 33.31
C SER A 8 -12.11 -34.14 33.19
N SER A 9 -10.97 -33.69 32.67
CA SER A 9 -10.69 -32.27 32.40
C SER A 9 -11.63 -31.67 31.36
N ALA A 10 -11.91 -32.40 30.26
CA ALA A 10 -12.88 -31.97 29.26
C ALA A 10 -14.30 -31.87 29.83
N LEU A 11 -14.68 -32.81 30.71
CA LEU A 11 -16.00 -32.80 31.35
C LEU A 11 -16.16 -31.60 32.31
N LEU A 12 -15.11 -31.24 33.06
CA LEU A 12 -15.08 -30.07 33.95
C LEU A 12 -15.20 -28.74 33.19
N MET A 13 -14.63 -28.64 31.98
CA MET A 13 -14.79 -27.46 31.11
C MET A 13 -16.24 -27.26 30.65
N VAL A 14 -16.94 -28.34 30.30
CA VAL A 14 -18.36 -28.26 29.86
C VAL A 14 -19.27 -27.83 31.02
N LEU A 15 -19.00 -28.30 32.25
CA LEU A 15 -19.78 -27.98 33.44
C LEU A 15 -19.60 -26.53 33.92
N SER A 16 -18.55 -25.85 33.48
CA SER A 16 -18.24 -24.46 33.86
C SER A 16 -18.86 -23.42 32.92
N SER A 17 -19.69 -23.83 31.95
CA SER A 17 -20.30 -22.92 30.99
C SER A 17 -21.46 -22.13 31.62
N GLN A 18 -21.16 -20.93 32.12
CA GLN A 18 -22.17 -19.97 32.53
C GLN A 18 -22.73 -19.27 31.28
N ALA A 19 -24.01 -19.47 30.99
CA ALA A 19 -24.69 -18.68 29.97
C ALA A 19 -24.85 -17.24 30.49
N GLN A 20 -24.21 -16.28 29.83
CA GLN A 20 -24.30 -14.88 30.20
C GLN A 20 -25.63 -14.29 29.73
N THR A 21 -26.60 -14.18 30.65
CA THR A 21 -27.84 -13.44 30.43
C THR A 21 -27.57 -11.95 30.55
N ASN A 22 -27.22 -11.31 29.43
CA ASN A 22 -27.15 -9.86 29.40
C ASN A 22 -28.58 -9.28 29.48
N VAL A 23 -28.96 -8.80 30.66
CA VAL A 23 -30.22 -8.09 30.87
C VAL A 23 -30.00 -6.66 30.39
N TYR A 24 -30.52 -6.33 29.21
CA TYR A 24 -30.50 -4.98 28.67
C TYR A 24 -31.81 -4.26 28.97
N THR A 25 -31.73 -2.98 29.30
CA THR A 25 -32.89 -2.09 29.27
C THR A 25 -33.35 -1.85 27.83
N LEU A 26 -34.61 -1.44 27.63
CA LEU A 26 -35.12 -1.09 26.30
C LEU A 26 -34.28 0.00 25.61
N SER A 27 -33.75 0.95 26.38
CA SER A 27 -32.88 2.00 25.84
C SER A 27 -31.56 1.42 25.32
N GLU A 28 -30.92 0.56 26.09
CA GLU A 28 -29.64 -0.07 25.72
C GLU A 28 -29.77 -0.97 24.50
N ILE A 29 -30.82 -1.79 24.42
CA ILE A 29 -31.01 -2.68 23.28
C ILE A 29 -31.30 -1.88 22.00
N VAL A 30 -32.03 -0.75 22.09
CA VAL A 30 -32.29 0.13 20.94
C VAL A 30 -31.01 0.82 20.49
N GLN A 31 -30.16 1.30 21.42
CA GLN A 31 -28.89 1.93 21.07
C GLN A 31 -27.90 0.92 20.48
N LEU A 32 -27.87 -0.30 21.02
CA LEU A 32 -27.08 -1.41 20.49
C LEU A 32 -27.56 -1.82 19.09
N ALA A 33 -28.87 -1.95 18.90
CA ALA A 33 -29.46 -2.29 17.61
C ALA A 33 -29.18 -1.20 16.57
N ARG A 34 -29.24 0.09 16.93
CA ARG A 34 -28.87 1.19 16.02
C ARG A 34 -27.40 1.14 15.65
N SER A 35 -26.50 1.01 16.62
CA SER A 35 -25.05 1.04 16.35
C SER A 35 -24.54 -0.20 15.62
N LYS A 36 -25.17 -1.36 15.81
CA LYS A 36 -24.82 -2.62 15.13
C LYS A 36 -25.72 -2.96 13.94
N SER A 37 -26.62 -2.05 13.54
CA SER A 37 -27.49 -2.28 12.39
C SER A 37 -26.70 -2.24 11.09
N PRO A 38 -27.00 -3.13 10.11
CA PRO A 38 -26.46 -3.04 8.76
C PRO A 38 -26.72 -1.69 8.09
N ALA A 39 -27.87 -1.05 8.39
CA ALA A 39 -28.21 0.25 7.84
C ALA A 39 -27.31 1.37 8.37
N TRP A 40 -26.94 1.31 9.66
CA TRP A 40 -25.99 2.24 10.25
C TRP A 40 -24.60 2.09 9.63
N LEU A 41 -24.10 0.86 9.53
CA LEU A 41 -22.82 0.57 8.89
C LEU A 41 -22.79 1.05 7.44
N SER A 42 -23.85 0.79 6.67
CA SER A 42 -23.96 1.26 5.28
C SER A 42 -23.92 2.78 5.17
N ALA A 43 -24.62 3.49 6.06
CA ALA A 43 -24.63 4.95 6.09
C ALA A 43 -23.25 5.54 6.42
N GLU A 44 -22.55 4.97 7.40
CA GLU A 44 -21.20 5.42 7.79
C GLU A 44 -20.20 5.16 6.65
N THR A 45 -20.20 3.96 6.06
CA THR A 45 -19.35 3.65 4.89
C THR A 45 -19.65 4.59 3.73
N ARG A 46 -20.93 4.92 3.47
CA ARG A 46 -21.31 5.84 2.40
C ARG A 46 -20.78 7.26 2.66
N LYS A 47 -20.82 7.73 3.90
CA LYS A 47 -20.25 9.03 4.30
C LYS A 47 -18.75 9.03 4.09
N GLU A 48 -18.04 8.00 4.54
CA GLU A 48 -16.59 7.88 4.39
C GLU A 48 -16.18 7.84 2.91
N ASN A 49 -16.87 7.05 2.09
CA ASN A 49 -16.62 6.98 0.65
C ASN A 49 -16.79 8.36 -0.02
N GLN A 50 -17.89 9.07 0.29
CA GLN A 50 -18.11 10.41 -0.27
C GLN A 50 -17.04 11.41 0.19
N TYR A 51 -16.61 11.33 1.44
CA TYR A 51 -15.53 12.16 1.96
C TYR A 51 -14.21 11.92 1.20
N TRP A 52 -13.83 10.67 0.98
CA TRP A 52 -12.61 10.33 0.24
C TRP A 52 -12.71 10.68 -1.25
N GLN A 53 -13.89 10.53 -1.86
CA GLN A 53 -14.14 10.97 -3.24
C GLN A 53 -13.96 12.48 -3.37
N TYR A 54 -14.52 13.27 -2.46
CA TYR A 54 -14.34 14.72 -2.45
C TYR A 54 -12.86 15.11 -2.27
N LYS A 55 -12.16 14.42 -1.38
CA LYS A 55 -10.73 14.66 -1.16
C LYS A 55 -9.89 14.33 -2.39
N THR A 56 -10.21 13.23 -3.08
CA THR A 56 -9.55 12.82 -4.34
C THR A 56 -9.82 13.83 -5.45
N PHE A 57 -11.07 14.22 -5.63
CA PHE A 57 -11.45 15.27 -6.58
C PHE A 57 -10.65 16.56 -6.36
N ARG A 58 -10.42 16.97 -5.09
CA ARG A 58 -9.59 18.13 -4.79
C ARG A 58 -8.11 17.92 -5.07
N SER A 59 -7.57 16.71 -4.87
CA SER A 59 -6.17 16.42 -5.17
C SER A 59 -5.88 16.46 -6.66
N ASP A 60 -6.85 16.12 -7.50
CA ASP A 60 -6.69 16.11 -8.96
C ASP A 60 -6.37 17.51 -9.54
N TYR A 61 -6.80 18.58 -8.86
CA TYR A 61 -6.47 19.97 -9.22
C TYR A 61 -5.27 20.53 -8.48
N SER A 62 -4.59 19.71 -7.68
CA SER A 62 -3.34 20.08 -7.01
C SER A 62 -2.14 19.62 -7.85
N PRO A 63 -0.97 20.30 -7.76
CA PRO A 63 0.23 19.85 -8.45
C PRO A 63 0.63 18.43 -8.02
N GLN A 64 0.80 17.54 -8.99
CA GLN A 64 1.23 16.16 -8.81
C GLN A 64 2.73 16.05 -9.08
N LEU A 65 3.47 15.48 -8.13
CA LEU A 65 4.90 15.24 -8.25
C LEU A 65 5.17 13.74 -8.38
N VAL A 66 5.78 13.32 -9.48
CA VAL A 66 6.11 11.94 -9.78
C VAL A 66 7.62 11.80 -9.91
N LEU A 67 8.22 10.92 -9.12
CA LEU A 67 9.62 10.52 -9.26
C LEU A 67 9.66 9.11 -9.84
N SER A 68 10.24 8.97 -11.02
CA SER A 68 10.51 7.69 -11.67
C SER A 68 12.02 7.51 -11.84
N GLY A 69 12.47 6.27 -11.99
CA GLY A 69 13.89 6.00 -12.19
C GLY A 69 14.23 4.52 -12.15
N MET A 70 15.40 4.19 -12.67
CA MET A 70 16.01 2.88 -12.61
C MET A 70 17.05 2.88 -11.48
N LEU A 71 16.97 1.87 -10.60
CA LEU A 71 17.99 1.66 -9.59
C LEU A 71 19.36 1.40 -10.25
N PRO A 72 20.47 1.78 -9.60
CA PRO A 72 21.81 1.59 -10.16
C PRO A 72 22.04 0.15 -10.60
N SER A 73 22.31 -0.06 -11.90
CA SER A 73 22.72 -1.37 -12.41
C SER A 73 24.24 -1.39 -12.56
N PHE A 74 24.91 -2.24 -11.77
CA PHE A 74 26.34 -2.48 -11.87
C PHE A 74 26.60 -3.62 -12.84
N ASN A 75 27.34 -3.35 -13.92
CA ASN A 75 27.81 -4.36 -14.86
C ASN A 75 29.35 -4.35 -14.91
N LYS A 76 29.95 -5.46 -14.50
CA LYS A 76 31.39 -5.72 -14.70
C LYS A 76 31.53 -6.82 -15.75
N SER A 77 32.20 -6.50 -16.85
CA SER A 77 32.53 -7.48 -17.90
C SER A 77 34.00 -7.37 -18.28
N VAL A 78 34.54 -8.44 -18.86
CA VAL A 78 35.90 -8.46 -19.41
C VAL A 78 35.76 -8.50 -20.92
N THR A 79 36.26 -7.47 -21.60
CA THR A 79 36.15 -7.34 -23.06
C THR A 79 37.54 -7.46 -23.69
N ALA A 80 37.65 -8.29 -24.73
CA ALA A 80 38.84 -8.37 -25.56
C ALA A 80 38.90 -7.13 -26.45
N VAL A 81 39.97 -6.35 -26.32
CA VAL A 81 40.23 -5.18 -27.16
C VAL A 81 41.44 -5.50 -28.02
N THR A 82 41.31 -5.43 -29.35
CA THR A 82 42.43 -5.57 -30.28
C THR A 82 43.23 -4.28 -30.34
N GLN A 83 44.54 -4.36 -30.14
CA GLN A 83 45.44 -3.21 -30.16
C GLN A 83 45.86 -2.86 -31.61
N PRO A 84 46.35 -1.64 -31.84
CA PRO A 84 46.86 -1.22 -33.16
C PRO A 84 48.02 -2.08 -33.69
N ASP A 85 48.70 -2.83 -32.82
CA ASP A 85 49.78 -3.77 -33.15
C ASP A 85 49.28 -5.20 -33.46
N GLY A 86 47.95 -5.43 -33.41
CA GLY A 86 47.33 -6.73 -33.69
C GLY A 86 47.23 -7.68 -32.51
N ASN A 87 47.78 -7.33 -31.34
CA ASN A 87 47.63 -8.12 -30.12
C ASN A 87 46.22 -7.97 -29.53
N VAL A 88 45.82 -8.90 -28.66
CA VAL A 88 44.53 -8.86 -27.95
C VAL A 88 44.79 -8.77 -26.44
N LEU A 89 44.33 -7.68 -25.84
CA LEU A 89 44.33 -7.49 -24.39
C LEU A 89 42.91 -7.55 -23.84
N TYR A 90 42.76 -8.28 -22.74
CA TYR A 90 41.52 -8.32 -21.97
C TYR A 90 41.49 -7.13 -21.01
N ARG A 91 40.48 -6.26 -21.17
CA ARG A 91 40.26 -5.12 -20.28
C ARG A 91 38.97 -5.29 -19.51
N GLU A 92 39.01 -4.94 -18.22
CA GLU A 92 37.81 -4.85 -17.40
C GLU A 92 37.02 -3.59 -17.81
N VAL A 93 35.73 -3.78 -18.10
CA VAL A 93 34.77 -2.70 -18.31
C VAL A 93 33.83 -2.70 -17.11
N ASN A 94 33.76 -1.56 -16.42
CA ASN A 94 32.85 -1.34 -15.31
C ASN A 94 31.85 -0.25 -15.71
N ASN A 95 30.57 -0.61 -15.77
CA ASN A 95 29.50 0.32 -16.05
C ASN A 95 28.54 0.39 -14.85
N ASN A 96 28.22 1.60 -14.41
CA ASN A 96 27.22 1.85 -13.38
C ASN A 96 26.29 2.92 -13.92
N THR A 97 25.06 2.52 -14.29
CA THR A 97 24.07 3.42 -14.88
C THR A 97 22.93 3.65 -13.90
N ILE A 98 22.62 4.93 -13.68
CA ILE A 98 21.55 5.43 -12.84
C ILE A 98 20.71 6.40 -13.68
N GLU A 99 19.41 6.16 -13.75
CA GLU A 99 18.47 7.03 -14.45
C GLU A 99 17.36 7.44 -13.49
N MET A 100 17.12 8.74 -13.37
CA MET A 100 16.05 9.30 -12.55
C MET A 100 15.33 10.42 -13.31
N GLN A 101 14.02 10.49 -13.17
CA GLN A 101 13.17 11.51 -13.75
C GLN A 101 12.20 12.04 -12.69
N LEU A 102 12.17 13.36 -12.53
CA LEU A 102 11.20 14.04 -11.69
C LEU A 102 10.23 14.81 -12.59
N GLY A 103 8.95 14.47 -12.52
CA GLY A 103 7.87 15.14 -13.23
C GLY A 103 6.94 15.90 -12.28
N LEU A 104 6.58 17.13 -12.64
CA LEU A 104 5.53 17.92 -12.01
C LEU A 104 4.41 18.12 -13.04
N SER A 105 3.17 17.77 -12.72
CA SER A 105 1.98 18.01 -13.57
C SER A 105 0.90 18.74 -12.77
N GLN A 106 0.23 19.71 -13.39
CA GLN A 106 -0.87 20.46 -12.78
C GLN A 106 -1.98 20.74 -13.79
N VAL A 107 -3.20 20.32 -13.46
CA VAL A 107 -4.41 20.68 -14.20
C VAL A 107 -4.87 22.09 -13.79
N ILE A 108 -5.09 22.96 -14.78
CA ILE A 108 -5.63 24.30 -14.60
C ILE A 108 -7.16 24.23 -14.70
N GLY A 109 -7.84 24.12 -13.56
CA GLY A 109 -9.29 23.91 -13.51
C GLY A 109 -10.14 24.94 -14.28
N LEU A 110 -9.69 26.20 -14.37
CA LEU A 110 -10.40 27.26 -15.12
C LEU A 110 -10.38 27.07 -16.64
N THR A 111 -9.34 26.41 -17.16
CA THR A 111 -9.11 26.30 -18.62
C THR A 111 -9.24 24.87 -19.13
N GLY A 112 -9.26 23.88 -18.23
CA GLY A 112 -9.20 22.46 -18.59
C GLY A 112 -7.86 22.01 -19.18
N GLY A 113 -6.85 22.90 -19.25
CA GLY A 113 -5.51 22.56 -19.70
C GLY A 113 -4.64 21.95 -18.60
N GLU A 114 -3.54 21.32 -19.00
CA GLU A 114 -2.54 20.73 -18.11
C GLU A 114 -1.16 21.35 -18.39
N VAL A 115 -0.42 21.69 -17.33
CA VAL A 115 0.97 22.17 -17.41
C VAL A 115 1.88 21.16 -16.75
N SER A 116 2.92 20.74 -17.47
CA SER A 116 3.84 19.71 -17.01
C SER A 116 5.31 20.09 -17.22
N VAL A 117 6.15 19.78 -16.24
CA VAL A 117 7.61 20.05 -16.24
C VAL A 117 8.33 18.77 -15.83
N PHE A 118 9.38 18.40 -16.57
CA PHE A 118 10.17 17.20 -16.30
C PHE A 118 11.65 17.55 -16.17
N THR A 119 12.35 16.90 -15.24
CA THR A 119 13.81 16.93 -15.13
C THR A 119 14.34 15.50 -15.17
N ASN A 120 15.44 15.29 -15.89
CA ASN A 120 16.07 13.98 -16.06
C ASN A 120 17.51 14.02 -15.54
N LEU A 121 17.94 12.94 -14.90
CA LEU A 121 19.30 12.68 -14.47
C LEU A 121 19.72 11.32 -15.00
N SER A 122 20.81 11.30 -15.77
CA SER A 122 21.45 10.07 -16.29
C SER A 122 22.92 10.11 -15.90
N ARG A 123 23.39 9.10 -15.17
CA ARG A 123 24.77 9.01 -14.69
C ARG A 123 25.32 7.60 -14.81
#